data_AF-A0A0G1DXW9-F1
#
_entry.id   AF-A0A0G1DXW9-F1
#
_cell.length_a   1.000
_cell.length_b   1.000
_cell.length_c   1.000
_cell.angle_alpha   90.00
_cell.angle_beta   90.00
_cell.angle_gamma   90.00
#
_symmetry.space_group_name_H-M   'P 1'
#
loop_
_entity.id
_entity.type
_entity.pdbx_description
1 polymer ?
#
loop_
_entity_poly.entity_id
_entity_poly.type
_entity_poly.pdbx_seq_one_letter_code
_entity_poly.pdbx_strand_id
1 'polypeptide(L)'
;MKTFIELFNIMVTGDKEASHQASRDVRKLLYSSHGGQYKDISSIIENAPKEYEKITDEWRQENFVMAVSVLYFMHDKEKQPDFLFPWLFQLLIHQNGVIRYAAVRMLANEIWPLTTHIRFPGHPGGYFGELKPALADSIIYTLLLKLNELSAVLWRSEYKKYKYIDSLPASPYKSVQMVLAQLEESSAPNYMDSFNRE
;
A
#
# COMPACT_ATOMS: atom_id res chain seq x y z
N MET A 1 -9.83 -25.17 11.22
CA MET A 1 -8.96 -24.25 10.43
C MET A 1 -9.08 -22.89 11.08
N LYS A 2 -7.97 -22.18 11.33
CA LYS A 2 -8.05 -20.85 11.96
C LYS A 2 -8.70 -19.83 11.02
N THR A 3 -9.46 -18.87 11.54
CA THR A 3 -10.02 -17.75 10.77
C THR A 3 -9.00 -16.62 10.63
N PHE A 4 -9.26 -15.65 9.73
CA PHE A 4 -8.43 -14.45 9.64
C PHE A 4 -8.40 -13.69 10.96
N ILE A 5 -9.56 -13.52 11.62
CA ILE A 5 -9.66 -12.85 12.91
C ILE A 5 -8.80 -13.55 13.97
N GLU A 6 -8.85 -14.87 14.04
CA GLU A 6 -8.03 -15.65 14.97
C GLU A 6 -6.53 -15.47 14.70
N LEU A 7 -6.11 -15.49 13.43
CA LEU A 7 -4.71 -15.28 13.06
C LEU A 7 -4.22 -13.87 13.43
N PHE A 8 -5.02 -12.84 13.17
CA PHE A 8 -4.70 -11.46 13.56
C PHE A 8 -4.66 -11.29 15.09
N ASN A 9 -5.57 -11.92 15.82
CA ASN A 9 -5.53 -11.91 17.28
C ASN A 9 -4.25 -12.58 17.82
N ILE A 10 -3.82 -13.71 17.22
CA ILE A 10 -2.54 -14.37 17.57
C ILE A 10 -1.36 -13.46 17.26
N MET A 11 -1.38 -12.72 16.14
CA MET A 11 -0.28 -11.79 15.81
C MET A 11 -0.11 -10.69 16.86
N VAL A 12 -1.21 -10.18 17.40
CA VAL A 12 -1.22 -9.09 18.38
C VAL A 12 -0.93 -9.59 19.80
N THR A 13 -1.44 -10.77 20.18
CA THR A 13 -1.40 -11.23 21.59
C THR A 13 -0.40 -12.36 21.84
N GLY A 14 -0.05 -13.14 20.82
CA GLY A 14 0.83 -14.30 20.94
C GLY A 14 2.30 -13.95 21.13
N ASP A 15 3.10 -14.96 21.46
CA ASP A 15 4.55 -14.84 21.48
C ASP A 15 5.14 -14.62 20.06
N LYS A 16 6.45 -14.42 20.00
CA LYS A 16 7.15 -14.08 18.75
C LYS A 16 6.98 -15.15 17.67
N GLU A 17 7.12 -16.42 18.02
CA GLU A 17 7.03 -17.52 17.07
C GLU A 17 5.59 -17.73 16.60
N ALA A 18 4.63 -17.68 17.54
CA ALA A 18 3.21 -17.79 17.22
C ALA A 18 2.73 -16.67 16.31
N SER A 19 3.15 -15.42 16.56
CA SER A 19 2.83 -14.26 15.73
C SER A 19 3.45 -14.37 14.34
N HIS A 20 4.73 -14.76 14.26
CA HIS A 20 5.39 -14.94 12.97
C HIS A 20 4.72 -16.05 12.15
N GLN A 21 4.40 -17.18 12.79
CA GLN A 21 3.70 -18.27 12.14
C GLN A 21 2.28 -17.85 11.68
N ALA A 22 1.56 -17.08 12.51
CA ALA A 22 0.24 -16.57 12.16
C ALA A 22 0.28 -15.64 10.94
N SER A 23 1.27 -14.74 10.84
CA SER A 23 1.46 -13.87 9.67
C SER A 23 1.66 -14.68 8.37
N ARG A 24 2.46 -15.76 8.43
CA ARG A 24 2.67 -16.67 7.30
C ARG A 24 1.41 -17.46 6.95
N ASP A 25 0.62 -17.84 7.95
CA ASP A 25 -0.60 -18.63 7.76
C ASP A 25 -1.73 -17.82 7.14
N VAL A 26 -1.74 -16.48 7.23
CA VAL A 26 -2.72 -15.63 6.51
C VAL A 26 -2.67 -15.87 5.01
N ARG A 27 -1.46 -15.94 4.43
CA ARG A 27 -1.31 -16.21 2.99
C ARG A 27 -1.78 -17.61 2.61
N LYS A 28 -1.48 -18.62 3.45
CA LYS A 28 -1.94 -19.99 3.21
C LYS A 28 -3.46 -20.08 3.28
N LEU A 29 -4.06 -19.44 4.29
CA LEU A 29 -5.49 -19.39 4.47
C LEU A 29 -6.15 -18.78 3.24
N LEU A 30 -5.69 -17.60 2.81
CA LEU A 30 -6.20 -16.89 1.63
C LEU A 30 -6.24 -17.79 0.38
N TYR A 31 -5.18 -18.54 0.08
CA TYR A 31 -5.16 -19.41 -1.10
C TYR A 31 -5.99 -20.70 -0.95
N SER A 32 -6.28 -21.12 0.28
CA SER A 32 -7.11 -22.31 0.55
C SER A 32 -8.60 -21.99 0.68
N SER A 33 -8.95 -20.72 0.91
CA SER A 33 -10.33 -20.28 1.09
C SER A 33 -11.13 -20.35 -0.23
N HIS A 34 -12.29 -21.00 -0.18
CA HIS A 34 -13.30 -20.98 -1.24
C HIS A 34 -14.45 -20.05 -0.84
N GLY A 35 -15.10 -19.43 -1.83
CA GLY A 35 -16.00 -18.27 -1.72
C GLY A 35 -16.87 -18.21 -0.45
N GLY A 36 -16.64 -17.18 0.39
CA GLY A 36 -17.47 -16.86 1.56
C GLY A 36 -16.72 -16.28 2.76
N GLN A 37 -15.41 -16.54 2.88
CA GLN A 37 -14.59 -16.13 4.05
C GLN A 37 -13.99 -14.72 3.95
N TYR A 38 -14.47 -13.90 3.01
CA TYR A 38 -13.90 -12.58 2.71
C TYR A 38 -14.52 -11.43 3.52
N LYS A 39 -15.66 -11.66 4.19
CA LYS A 39 -16.35 -10.62 4.97
C LYS A 39 -15.49 -10.09 6.12
N ASP A 40 -14.74 -10.97 6.78
CA ASP A 40 -13.86 -10.60 7.88
C ASP A 40 -12.65 -9.79 7.40
N ILE A 41 -12.25 -9.95 6.12
CA ILE A 41 -11.08 -9.27 5.56
C ILE A 41 -11.33 -7.76 5.45
N SER A 42 -12.50 -7.33 4.99
CA SER A 42 -12.83 -5.91 4.88
C SER A 42 -12.72 -5.22 6.24
N SER A 43 -13.28 -5.82 7.29
CA SER A 43 -13.19 -5.30 8.66
C SER A 43 -11.74 -5.24 9.17
N ILE A 44 -10.92 -6.24 8.87
CA ILE A 44 -9.49 -6.24 9.23
C ILE A 44 -8.75 -5.09 8.56
N ILE A 45 -8.95 -4.88 7.25
CA ILE A 45 -8.28 -3.82 6.50
C ILE A 45 -8.75 -2.44 6.98
N GLU A 46 -10.06 -2.26 7.15
CA GLU A 46 -10.66 -1.00 7.62
C GLU A 46 -10.15 -0.57 8.99
N ASN A 47 -9.95 -1.52 9.90
CA ASN A 47 -9.47 -1.25 11.25
C ASN A 47 -7.94 -1.33 11.39
N ALA A 48 -7.21 -1.69 10.34
CA ALA A 48 -5.76 -1.93 10.41
C ALA A 48 -4.95 -0.77 11.00
N PRO A 49 -5.21 0.52 10.67
CA PRO A 49 -4.48 1.63 11.29
C PRO A 49 -4.69 1.69 12.81
N LYS A 50 -5.93 1.55 13.28
CA LYS A 50 -6.28 1.61 14.71
C LYS A 50 -5.71 0.43 15.49
N GLU A 51 -5.70 -0.76 14.90
CA GLU A 51 -5.08 -1.92 15.55
C GLU A 51 -3.56 -1.80 15.56
N TYR A 52 -2.95 -1.31 14.48
CA TYR A 52 -1.50 -1.08 14.38
C TYR A 52 -0.99 -0.14 15.48
N GLU A 53 -1.69 0.94 15.77
CA GLU A 53 -1.34 1.91 16.82
C GLU A 53 -1.24 1.28 18.23
N LYS A 54 -1.96 0.19 18.47
CA LYS A 54 -1.95 -0.52 19.76
C LYS A 54 -0.74 -1.45 19.91
N ILE A 55 -0.05 -1.76 18.81
CA ILE A 55 1.08 -2.69 18.80
C ILE A 55 2.36 -1.94 19.12
N THR A 56 2.99 -2.26 20.24
CA THR A 56 4.23 -1.60 20.69
C THR A 56 5.50 -2.35 20.26
N ASP A 57 5.41 -3.67 20.07
CA ASP A 57 6.54 -4.49 19.67
C ASP A 57 6.82 -4.38 18.17
N GLU A 58 8.04 -4.00 17.79
CA GLU A 58 8.43 -3.82 16.38
C GLU A 58 8.21 -5.09 15.53
N TRP A 59 8.54 -6.26 16.07
CA TRP A 59 8.37 -7.52 15.36
C TRP A 59 6.88 -7.90 15.18
N ARG A 60 6.00 -7.47 16.09
CA ARG A 60 4.55 -7.64 15.94
C ARG A 60 4.01 -6.70 14.87
N GLN A 61 4.46 -5.44 14.88
CA GLN A 61 4.12 -4.46 13.86
C GLN A 61 4.51 -4.97 12.47
N GLU A 62 5.71 -5.53 12.33
CA GLU A 62 6.17 -6.13 11.08
C GLU A 62 5.26 -7.27 10.61
N ASN A 63 5.02 -8.26 11.48
CA ASN A 63 4.17 -9.41 11.17
C ASN A 63 2.73 -8.98 10.80
N PHE A 64 2.19 -8.00 11.53
CA PHE A 64 0.84 -7.45 11.31
C PHE A 64 0.74 -6.75 9.95
N VAL A 65 1.63 -5.80 9.66
CA VAL A 65 1.62 -5.06 8.38
C VAL A 65 1.84 -6.00 7.21
N MET A 66 2.73 -6.98 7.35
CA MET A 66 2.94 -8.01 6.32
C MET A 66 1.66 -8.79 6.04
N ALA A 67 0.92 -9.20 7.07
CA ALA A 67 -0.35 -9.88 6.91
C ALA A 67 -1.42 -8.99 6.27
N VAL A 68 -1.54 -7.73 6.69
CA VAL A 68 -2.46 -6.76 6.04
C VAL A 68 -2.12 -6.61 4.57
N SER A 69 -0.83 -6.49 4.21
CA SER A 69 -0.41 -6.32 2.81
C SER A 69 -0.81 -7.48 1.90
N VAL A 70 -0.93 -8.70 2.45
CA VAL A 70 -1.40 -9.88 1.71
C VAL A 70 -2.89 -9.78 1.41
N LEU A 71 -3.67 -9.20 2.33
CA LEU A 71 -5.12 -9.10 2.21
C LEU A 71 -5.56 -7.82 1.49
N TYR A 72 -4.71 -6.80 1.46
CA TYR A 72 -5.05 -5.43 1.08
C TYR A 72 -5.79 -5.31 -0.26
N PHE A 73 -5.46 -6.13 -1.27
CA PHE A 73 -6.11 -6.08 -2.58
C PHE A 73 -7.62 -6.42 -2.55
N MET A 74 -8.12 -6.97 -1.45
CA MET A 74 -9.52 -7.39 -1.25
C MET A 74 -10.41 -6.30 -0.63
N HIS A 75 -9.89 -5.09 -0.38
CA HIS A 75 -10.72 -3.99 0.12
C HIS A 75 -11.68 -3.46 -0.96
N ASP A 76 -12.69 -2.69 -0.53
CA ASP A 76 -13.64 -2.04 -1.42
C ASP A 76 -12.98 -0.88 -2.17
N LYS A 77 -12.35 -1.21 -3.31
CA LYS A 77 -11.66 -0.27 -4.21
C LYS A 77 -12.61 0.72 -4.90
N GLU A 78 -13.90 0.40 -4.95
CA GLU A 78 -14.91 1.18 -5.69
C GLU A 78 -15.39 2.37 -4.86
N LYS A 79 -15.60 2.19 -3.55
CA LYS A 79 -16.11 3.27 -2.69
C LYS A 79 -15.04 4.30 -2.29
N GLN A 80 -13.88 3.84 -1.84
CA GLN A 80 -12.84 4.73 -1.27
C GLN A 80 -11.43 4.13 -1.47
N PRO A 81 -10.84 4.18 -2.67
CA PRO A 81 -9.55 3.54 -2.94
C PRO A 81 -8.36 4.17 -2.18
N ASP A 82 -8.50 5.41 -1.70
CA ASP A 82 -7.45 6.18 -1.02
C ASP A 82 -7.55 6.18 0.51
N PHE A 83 -8.55 5.51 1.11
CA PHE A 83 -8.85 5.64 2.54
C PHE A 83 -7.69 5.25 3.47
N LEU A 84 -6.82 4.33 3.05
CA LEU A 84 -5.63 3.93 3.80
C LEU A 84 -4.37 4.73 3.46
N PHE A 85 -4.39 5.63 2.46
CA PHE A 85 -3.21 6.39 2.06
C PHE A 85 -2.56 7.15 3.23
N PRO A 86 -3.30 7.80 4.14
CA PRO A 86 -2.69 8.44 5.32
C PRO A 86 -1.84 7.47 6.15
N TRP A 87 -2.35 6.25 6.39
CA TRP A 87 -1.60 5.22 7.12
C TRP A 87 -0.44 4.67 6.29
N LEU A 88 -0.64 4.43 4.98
CA LEU A 88 0.42 3.96 4.10
C LEU A 88 1.58 4.97 3.99
N PHE A 89 1.32 6.27 4.04
CA PHE A 89 2.36 7.31 4.10
C PHE A 89 3.18 7.24 5.39
N GLN A 90 2.54 6.95 6.53
CA GLN A 90 3.25 6.72 7.80
C GLN A 90 4.13 5.46 7.71
N LEU A 91 3.61 4.38 7.12
CA LEU A 91 4.38 3.14 6.95
C LEU A 91 5.54 3.30 5.97
N LEU A 92 5.40 4.12 4.93
CA LEU A 92 6.47 4.41 3.96
C LEU A 92 7.71 5.06 4.60
N ILE A 93 7.53 5.80 5.70
CA ILE A 93 8.63 6.45 6.42
C ILE A 93 9.09 5.69 7.66
N HIS A 94 8.56 4.48 7.88
CA HIS A 94 8.90 3.65 9.03
C HIS A 94 10.39 3.26 9.03
N GLN A 95 10.99 3.04 10.21
CA GLN A 95 12.41 2.66 10.31
C GLN A 95 12.68 1.24 9.82
N ASN A 96 11.74 0.32 10.07
CA ASN A 96 11.78 -1.04 9.58
C ASN A 96 11.52 -1.11 8.05
N GLY A 97 12.48 -1.67 7.31
CA GLY A 97 12.40 -1.78 5.84
C GLY A 97 11.34 -2.76 5.32
N VAL A 98 10.97 -3.78 6.10
CA VAL A 98 9.91 -4.73 5.73
C VAL A 98 8.55 -4.04 5.73
N ILE A 99 8.28 -3.24 6.76
CA ILE A 99 7.06 -2.42 6.87
C ILE A 99 6.99 -1.42 5.70
N ARG A 100 8.09 -0.72 5.40
CA ARG A 100 8.12 0.20 4.25
C ARG A 100 7.83 -0.52 2.94
N TYR A 101 8.44 -1.67 2.70
CA TYR A 101 8.24 -2.43 1.47
C TYR A 101 6.80 -2.96 1.34
N ALA A 102 6.18 -3.36 2.45
CA ALA A 102 4.77 -3.72 2.47
C ALA A 102 3.88 -2.53 2.07
N ALA A 103 4.17 -1.32 2.54
CA ALA A 103 3.46 -0.10 2.15
C ALA A 103 3.63 0.22 0.65
N VAL A 104 4.86 0.08 0.11
CA VAL A 104 5.12 0.24 -1.33
C VAL A 104 4.23 -0.70 -2.15
N ARG A 105 4.13 -1.98 -1.78
CA ARG A 105 3.28 -2.95 -2.49
C ARG A 105 1.79 -2.59 -2.42
N MET A 106 1.32 -2.16 -1.25
CA MET A 106 -0.08 -1.76 -1.08
C MET A 106 -0.41 -0.55 -1.96
N LEU A 107 0.43 0.49 -1.96
CA LEU A 107 0.25 1.66 -2.84
C LEU A 107 0.32 1.28 -4.33
N ALA A 108 1.26 0.41 -4.72
CA ALA A 108 1.38 -0.06 -6.09
C ALA A 108 0.11 -0.80 -6.59
N ASN A 109 -0.55 -1.55 -5.70
CA ASN A 109 -1.82 -2.23 -6.02
C ASN A 109 -2.99 -1.27 -6.28
N GLU A 110 -2.91 -0.02 -5.81
CA GLU A 110 -3.93 1.01 -6.07
C GLU A 110 -3.64 1.88 -7.28
N ILE A 111 -2.37 2.09 -7.61
CA ILE A 111 -1.97 2.89 -8.77
C ILE A 111 -2.55 2.32 -10.07
N TRP A 112 -2.57 1.00 -10.24
CA TRP A 112 -3.07 0.39 -11.47
C TRP A 112 -4.57 0.68 -11.68
N PRO A 113 -5.48 0.38 -10.73
CA PRO A 113 -6.88 0.79 -10.84
C PRO A 113 -7.05 2.29 -11.10
N LEU A 114 -6.35 3.14 -10.34
CA LEU A 114 -6.46 4.60 -10.42
C LEU A 114 -6.07 5.15 -11.79
N THR A 115 -5.13 4.52 -12.50
CA THR A 115 -4.61 5.01 -13.79
C THR A 115 -5.26 4.37 -15.01
N THR A 116 -6.27 3.51 -14.82
CA THR A 116 -6.87 2.75 -15.91
C THR A 116 -7.44 3.64 -17.02
N HIS A 117 -8.13 4.73 -16.65
CA HIS A 117 -8.74 5.66 -17.61
C HIS A 117 -7.70 6.49 -18.39
N ILE A 118 -6.50 6.67 -17.84
CA ILE A 118 -5.37 7.34 -18.51
C ILE A 118 -4.75 6.39 -19.54
N ARG A 119 -4.52 5.13 -19.15
CA ARG A 119 -3.86 4.12 -19.99
C ARG A 119 -4.75 3.58 -21.10
N PHE A 120 -6.07 3.54 -20.87
CA PHE A 120 -7.05 3.05 -21.83
C PHE A 120 -8.21 4.06 -22.01
N PRO A 121 -7.96 5.22 -22.66
CA PRO A 121 -9.00 6.22 -22.87
C PRO A 121 -10.18 5.67 -23.66
N GLY A 122 -11.41 5.98 -23.22
CA GLY A 122 -12.63 5.55 -23.89
C GLY A 122 -13.01 4.08 -23.68
N HIS A 123 -12.22 3.31 -22.93
CA HIS A 123 -12.62 1.97 -22.51
C HIS A 123 -13.72 2.11 -21.44
N PRO A 124 -14.91 1.48 -21.61
CA PRO A 124 -15.89 1.40 -20.53
C PRO A 124 -15.18 0.73 -19.35
N GLY A 125 -15.19 1.40 -18.19
CA GLY A 125 -14.28 1.15 -17.06
C GLY A 125 -13.98 -0.33 -16.88
N GLY A 126 -12.77 -0.74 -17.26
CA GLY A 126 -12.38 -2.16 -17.20
C GLY A 126 -12.24 -2.62 -15.74
N TYR A 127 -12.61 -3.87 -15.42
CA TYR A 127 -12.45 -4.63 -14.16
C TYR A 127 -12.77 -3.96 -12.79
N PHE A 128 -12.88 -2.64 -12.72
CA PHE A 128 -13.04 -1.75 -11.56
C PHE A 128 -14.04 -0.62 -11.89
N GLY A 129 -15.03 -0.94 -12.73
CA GLY A 129 -15.78 -0.05 -13.61
C GLY A 129 -16.66 1.03 -12.98
N GLU A 130 -16.41 1.46 -11.75
CA GLU A 130 -17.22 2.47 -11.04
C GLU A 130 -16.45 3.75 -10.68
N LEU A 131 -15.10 3.72 -10.63
CA LEU A 131 -14.35 4.92 -10.25
C LEU A 131 -14.38 5.96 -11.37
N LYS A 132 -14.98 7.12 -11.09
CA LYS A 132 -15.06 8.23 -12.04
C LYS A 132 -13.66 8.78 -12.33
N PRO A 133 -13.30 9.03 -13.61
CA PRO A 133 -12.00 9.60 -13.98
C PRO A 133 -11.60 10.82 -13.16
N ALA A 134 -12.49 11.79 -12.97
CA ALA A 134 -12.20 13.00 -12.18
C ALA A 134 -11.86 12.71 -10.71
N LEU A 135 -12.48 11.69 -10.10
CA LEU A 135 -12.15 11.28 -8.73
C LEU A 135 -10.79 10.57 -8.71
N ALA A 136 -10.53 9.70 -9.69
CA ALA A 136 -9.24 9.05 -9.84
C ALA A 136 -8.09 10.06 -10.06
N ASP A 137 -8.30 11.07 -10.90
CA ASP A 137 -7.35 12.17 -11.15
C ASP A 137 -7.06 12.94 -9.85
N SER A 138 -8.09 13.27 -9.06
CA SER A 138 -7.94 13.95 -7.77
C SER A 138 -7.13 13.13 -6.76
N ILE A 139 -7.37 11.83 -6.70
CA ILE A 139 -6.64 10.90 -5.83
C ILE A 139 -5.18 10.78 -6.29
N ILE A 140 -4.94 10.63 -7.60
CA ILE A 140 -3.60 10.58 -8.19
C ILE A 140 -2.83 11.86 -7.88
N TYR A 141 -3.47 13.02 -8.06
CA TYR A 141 -2.86 14.31 -7.76
C TYR A 141 -2.47 14.42 -6.28
N THR A 142 -3.37 14.04 -5.37
CA THR A 142 -3.11 14.04 -3.93
C THR A 142 -1.96 13.08 -3.57
N LEU A 143 -1.94 11.89 -4.16
CA LEU A 143 -0.87 10.91 -4.00
C LEU A 143 0.48 11.49 -4.46
N LEU A 144 0.53 12.06 -5.67
CA LEU A 144 1.72 12.69 -6.24
C LEU A 144 2.25 13.80 -5.34
N LEU A 145 1.37 14.71 -4.90
CA LEU A 145 1.72 15.83 -4.04
C LEU A 145 2.31 15.34 -2.71
N LYS A 146 1.68 14.37 -2.05
CA LYS A 146 2.20 13.80 -0.80
C LYS A 146 3.52 13.05 -0.97
N LEU A 147 3.69 12.30 -2.05
CA LEU A 147 4.96 11.63 -2.33
C LEU A 147 6.08 12.64 -2.62
N ASN A 148 5.80 13.73 -3.34
CA ASN A 148 6.77 14.80 -3.59
C ASN A 148 7.15 15.54 -2.30
N GLU A 149 6.18 15.87 -1.44
CA GLU A 149 6.44 16.43 -0.10
C GLU A 149 7.38 15.50 0.71
N LEU A 150 7.05 14.21 0.80
CA LEU A 150 7.87 13.23 1.51
C LEU A 150 9.27 13.10 0.89
N SER A 151 9.35 13.06 -0.44
CA SER A 151 10.62 12.98 -1.17
C SER A 151 11.53 14.16 -0.85
N ALA A 152 10.97 15.39 -0.84
CA ALA A 152 11.71 16.60 -0.51
C ALA A 152 12.25 16.58 0.93
N VAL A 153 11.45 16.12 1.89
CA VAL A 153 11.86 16.00 3.31
C VAL A 153 12.92 14.92 3.52
N LEU A 154 12.81 13.80 2.81
CA LEU A 154 13.68 12.63 2.98
C LEU A 154 14.97 12.71 2.14
N TRP A 155 15.04 13.64 1.19
CA TRP A 155 16.20 13.83 0.33
C TRP A 155 17.47 14.11 1.13
N ARG A 156 18.58 13.51 0.68
CA ARG A 156 19.92 13.75 1.20
C ARG A 156 20.88 13.88 0.03
N SER A 157 21.86 14.78 0.16
CA SER A 157 22.86 15.03 -0.89
C SER A 157 23.64 13.78 -1.29
N GLU A 158 23.83 12.83 -0.37
CA GLU A 158 24.48 11.54 -0.62
C GLU A 158 23.74 10.67 -1.65
N TYR A 159 22.44 10.90 -1.88
CA TYR A 159 21.67 10.15 -2.86
C TYR A 159 21.95 10.58 -4.30
N LYS A 160 22.55 11.75 -4.52
CA LYS A 160 22.86 12.30 -5.86
C LYS A 160 23.75 11.39 -6.71
N LYS A 161 24.55 10.53 -6.09
CA LYS A 161 25.45 9.60 -6.80
C LYS A 161 24.72 8.39 -7.41
N TYR A 162 23.48 8.12 -7.00
CA TYR A 162 22.72 6.98 -7.50
C TYR A 162 21.87 7.40 -8.69
N LYS A 163 22.13 6.77 -9.86
CA LYS A 163 21.39 7.03 -11.09
C LYS A 163 20.03 6.33 -11.15
N TYR A 164 19.92 5.16 -10.51
CA TYR A 164 18.74 4.31 -10.56
C TYR A 164 18.16 4.15 -9.15
N ILE A 165 16.83 4.10 -9.04
CA ILE A 165 16.13 3.89 -7.76
C ILE A 165 16.59 2.60 -7.10
N ASP A 166 16.77 1.53 -7.88
CA ASP A 166 17.24 0.24 -7.37
C ASP A 166 18.63 0.32 -6.73
N SER A 167 19.47 1.26 -7.18
CA SER A 167 20.80 1.48 -6.61
C SER A 167 20.80 2.27 -5.31
N LEU A 168 19.68 2.92 -4.94
CA LEU A 168 19.58 3.63 -3.66
C LEU A 168 19.72 2.65 -2.47
N PRO A 169 20.30 3.10 -1.35
CA PRO A 169 20.29 2.32 -0.12
C PRO A 169 18.87 2.14 0.40
N ALA A 170 18.63 1.04 1.12
CA ALA A 170 17.35 0.78 1.76
C ALA A 170 17.03 1.91 2.75
N SER A 171 16.05 2.74 2.41
CA SER A 171 15.74 3.97 3.14
C SER A 171 14.28 4.38 2.88
N PRO A 172 13.69 5.22 3.75
CA PRO A 172 12.42 5.87 3.47
C PRO A 172 12.40 6.58 2.10
N TYR A 173 13.48 7.28 1.75
CA TYR A 173 13.60 7.97 0.47
C TYR A 173 13.44 7.00 -0.71
N LYS A 174 14.16 5.87 -0.69
CA LYS A 174 14.01 4.83 -1.73
C LYS A 174 12.57 4.33 -1.82
N SER A 175 11.92 4.06 -0.68
CA SER A 175 10.53 3.59 -0.67
C SER A 175 9.56 4.58 -1.31
N VAL A 176 9.70 5.88 -1.04
CA VAL A 176 8.91 6.92 -1.71
C VAL A 176 9.20 6.98 -3.21
N GLN A 177 10.47 6.92 -3.61
CA GLN A 177 10.87 6.91 -5.03
C GLN A 177 10.30 5.71 -5.78
N MET A 178 10.23 4.52 -5.16
CA MET A 178 9.62 3.33 -5.78
C MET A 178 8.13 3.55 -6.09
N VAL A 179 7.38 4.21 -5.21
CA VAL A 179 5.96 4.51 -5.46
C VAL A 179 5.81 5.58 -6.55
N LEU A 180 6.64 6.61 -6.53
CA LEU A 180 6.66 7.64 -7.59
C LEU A 180 6.95 7.03 -8.97
N ALA A 181 7.94 6.14 -9.06
CA ALA A 181 8.25 5.45 -10.31
C ALA A 181 7.09 4.59 -10.80
N GLN A 182 6.45 3.83 -9.91
CA GLN A 182 5.26 3.05 -10.28
C GLN A 182 4.13 3.94 -10.80
N LEU A 183 3.93 5.11 -10.19
CA LEU A 183 2.92 6.08 -10.60
C LEU A 183 3.23 6.67 -11.98
N GLU A 184 4.50 7.02 -12.23
CA GLU A 184 5.00 7.51 -13.52
C GLU A 184 4.84 6.45 -14.62
N GLU A 185 5.28 5.21 -14.38
CA GLU A 185 5.17 4.09 -15.32
C GLU A 185 3.72 3.74 -15.66
N SER A 186 2.82 3.93 -14.71
CA SER A 186 1.39 3.62 -14.89
C SER A 186 0.60 4.78 -15.52
N SER A 187 1.25 5.91 -15.78
CA SER A 187 0.63 7.09 -16.37
C SER A 187 1.10 7.32 -17.80
N ALA A 188 0.34 8.07 -18.60
CA ALA A 188 0.81 8.45 -19.93
C ALA A 188 2.02 9.41 -19.82
N PRO A 189 2.95 9.41 -20.80
CA PRO A 189 4.05 10.37 -20.82
C PRO A 189 3.55 11.82 -20.66
N ASN A 190 4.15 12.57 -19.75
CA ASN A 190 3.79 13.96 -19.40
C ASN A 190 2.40 14.16 -18.76
N TYR A 191 1.66 13.09 -18.42
CA TYR A 191 0.40 13.24 -17.69
C TYR A 191 0.63 13.86 -16.30
N MET A 192 1.73 13.52 -15.65
CA MET A 192 2.08 14.15 -14.37
C MET A 192 2.47 15.62 -14.53
N ASP A 193 2.93 16.04 -15.71
CA ASP A 193 3.28 17.44 -15.97
C ASP A 193 2.06 18.33 -16.11
N SER A 194 0.87 17.78 -16.45
CA SER A 194 -0.34 18.59 -16.50
C SER A 194 -0.78 19.09 -15.12
N PHE A 195 -0.39 18.41 -14.05
CA PHE A 195 -0.66 18.86 -12.68
C PHE A 195 0.28 19.95 -12.17
N ASN A 196 1.45 20.11 -12.79
CA ASN A 196 2.45 21.11 -12.39
C ASN A 196 2.28 22.46 -13.13
N ARG A 197 1.27 22.58 -14.00
CA ARG A 197 1.03 23.76 -14.85
C ARG A 197 -0.15 24.63 -14.40
N GLU A 198 -0.82 24.26 -13.31
CA GLU A 198 -1.85 25.07 -12.63
C GLU A 198 -1.24 25.85 -11.46
#